data_AF-A0A927T1T0-F1
#
_entry.id   AF-A0A927T1T0-F1
#
_cell.length_a   1.000
_cell.length_b   1.000
_cell.length_c   1.000
_cell.angle_alpha   90.00
_cell.angle_beta   90.00
_cell.angle_gamma   90.00
#
_symmetry.space_group_name_H-M   'P 1'
#
loop_
_entity.id
_entity.type
_entity.pdbx_description
1 polymer ?
#
loop_
_entity_poly.entity_id
_entity_poly.type
_entity_poly.pdbx_seq_one_letter_code
_entity_poly.pdbx_strand_id
1 'polypeptide(L)'
;MARMKTFLLYLILFVSFFIFTTVISNWGIKGLNEKITDIEILTKTPIITVDNCEAGKYSGNISGTVRNDTGKHIEKAFLKIDLYNQSNRYIGTKYEELRYFNVNELLKFNTKFKFEDVKAIKLSVVYEENQVEQIANQNSNWSFGETLAKENLDIALPVVAGMMLFVIF
;
A
#
# COMPACT_ATOMS: atom_id res chain seq x y z
N MET A 1 4.14 41.91 34.79
CA MET A 1 3.16 40.80 34.91
C MET A 1 2.34 40.53 33.66
N ALA A 2 1.96 41.54 32.86
CA ALA A 2 1.15 41.34 31.64
C ALA A 2 1.84 40.42 30.61
N ARG A 3 3.13 40.66 30.28
CA ARG A 3 3.87 39.91 29.26
C ARG A 3 4.08 38.42 29.59
N MET A 4 4.25 38.08 30.86
CA MET A 4 4.44 36.69 31.31
C MET A 4 3.14 35.87 31.18
N LYS A 5 1.99 36.52 31.42
CA LYS A 5 0.67 35.92 31.17
C LYS A 5 0.41 35.72 29.68
N THR A 6 0.83 36.67 28.83
CA THR A 6 0.71 36.53 27.38
C THR A 6 1.59 35.39 26.86
N PHE A 7 2.81 35.26 27.37
CA PHE A 7 3.69 34.14 27.03
C PHE A 7 3.10 32.78 27.43
N LEU A 8 2.57 32.67 28.65
CA LEU A 8 1.94 31.45 29.14
C LEU A 8 0.67 31.10 28.34
N LEU A 9 -0.09 32.12 27.92
CA LEU A 9 -1.24 31.94 27.02
C LEU A 9 -0.82 31.38 25.65
N TYR A 10 0.25 31.91 25.04
CA TYR A 10 0.78 31.36 23.79
C TYR A 10 1.32 29.93 23.96
N LEU A 11 1.93 29.62 25.10
CA LEU A 11 2.41 28.28 25.41
C LEU A 11 1.24 27.28 25.56
N ILE A 12 0.17 27.66 26.26
CA ILE A 12 -1.05 26.85 26.35
C ILE A 12 -1.70 26.69 24.97
N LEU A 13 -1.76 27.75 24.17
CA LEU A 13 -2.34 27.69 22.81
C LEU A 13 -1.52 26.74 21.91
N PHE A 14 -0.20 26.78 22.00
CA PHE A 14 0.69 25.88 21.26
C PHE A 14 0.49 24.42 21.67
N VAL A 15 0.45 24.13 22.98
CA VAL A 15 0.19 22.77 23.50
C VAL A 15 -1.21 22.30 23.10
N SER A 16 -2.22 23.18 23.17
CA SER A 16 -3.58 22.88 22.76
C SER A 16 -3.67 22.57 21.26
N PHE A 17 -2.98 23.34 20.42
CA PHE A 17 -2.90 23.10 18.98
C PHE A 17 -2.19 21.77 18.67
N PHE A 18 -1.11 21.45 19.38
CA PHE A 18 -0.41 20.17 19.24
C PHE A 18 -1.30 18.96 19.56
N ILE A 19 -2.08 19.04 20.64
CA ILE A 19 -3.05 17.98 20.98
C ILE A 19 -4.14 17.91 19.91
N PHE A 20 -4.66 19.07 19.45
CA PHE A 20 -5.68 19.15 18.41
C PHE A 20 -5.24 18.51 17.10
N THR A 21 -4.02 18.81 16.60
CA THR A 21 -3.49 18.20 15.38
C THR A 21 -3.28 16.69 15.53
N THR A 22 -2.86 16.24 16.72
CA THR A 22 -2.66 14.81 17.00
C THR A 22 -3.98 14.04 17.01
N VAL A 23 -5.03 14.61 17.60
CA VAL A 23 -6.37 14.00 17.65
C VAL A 23 -6.98 13.91 16.25
N ILE A 24 -6.94 14.99 15.46
CA ILE A 24 -7.50 15.01 14.10
C ILE A 24 -6.77 14.01 13.20
N SER A 25 -5.43 13.99 13.25
CA SER A 25 -4.62 13.06 12.46
C SER A 25 -4.97 11.60 12.76
N ASN A 26 -5.09 11.25 14.06
CA ASN A 26 -5.41 9.88 14.46
C ASN A 26 -6.85 9.47 14.11
N TRP A 27 -7.79 10.43 14.07
CA TRP A 27 -9.17 10.16 13.71
C TRP A 27 -9.35 9.98 12.19
N GLY A 28 -8.66 10.79 11.39
CA GLY A 28 -8.71 10.74 9.93
C GLY A 28 -8.22 9.42 9.35
N ILE A 29 -7.20 8.79 9.97
CA ILE A 29 -6.59 7.56 9.44
C ILE A 29 -7.46 6.31 9.71
N LYS A 30 -8.14 6.25 10.86
CA LYS A 30 -8.88 5.03 11.28
C LYS A 30 -10.20 4.81 10.54
N GLY A 31 -10.81 5.86 9.99
CA GLY A 31 -12.11 5.78 9.31
C GLY A 31 -12.04 5.41 7.83
N LEU A 32 -10.86 5.18 7.26
CA LEU A 32 -10.67 5.11 5.81
C LEU A 32 -10.62 3.69 5.24
N ASN A 33 -10.42 2.65 6.06
CA ASN A 33 -10.32 1.27 5.57
C ASN A 33 -11.72 0.67 5.44
N GLU A 34 -12.17 0.53 4.20
CA GLU A 34 -13.45 -0.08 3.88
C GLU A 34 -13.25 -1.55 3.50
N LYS A 35 -14.22 -2.40 3.89
CA LYS A 35 -14.25 -3.78 3.43
C LYS A 35 -14.63 -3.81 1.96
N ILE A 36 -13.81 -4.47 1.15
CA ILE A 36 -14.14 -4.70 -0.26
C ILE A 36 -15.09 -5.89 -0.33
N THR A 37 -16.25 -5.67 -0.96
CA THR A 37 -17.27 -6.72 -1.16
C THR A 37 -17.25 -7.30 -2.57
N ASP A 38 -16.66 -6.58 -3.53
CA ASP A 38 -16.57 -7.02 -4.92
C ASP A 38 -15.26 -7.78 -5.17
N ILE A 39 -15.35 -9.10 -4.98
CA ILE A 39 -14.23 -10.03 -5.18
C ILE A 39 -14.64 -11.08 -6.21
N GLU A 40 -13.92 -11.12 -7.33
CA GLU A 40 -14.12 -12.10 -8.39
C GLU A 40 -12.97 -13.11 -8.42
N ILE A 41 -13.28 -14.41 -8.45
CA ILE A 41 -12.29 -15.48 -8.57
C ILE A 41 -12.35 -16.04 -9.98
N LEU A 42 -11.29 -15.81 -10.77
CA LEU A 42 -11.24 -16.20 -12.19
C LEU A 42 -10.73 -17.63 -12.39
N THR A 43 -10.03 -18.19 -11.40
CA THR A 43 -9.45 -19.53 -11.47
C THR A 43 -10.38 -20.55 -10.80
N LYS A 44 -10.74 -21.61 -11.54
CA LYS A 44 -11.58 -22.71 -11.01
C LYS A 44 -10.81 -23.66 -10.11
N THR A 45 -9.56 -23.96 -10.46
CA THR A 45 -8.66 -24.86 -9.75
C THR A 45 -7.24 -24.29 -9.82
N PRO A 46 -6.50 -24.15 -8.72
CA PRO A 46 -6.84 -24.42 -7.31
C PRO A 46 -7.95 -23.51 -6.74
N ILE A 47 -8.66 -24.00 -5.71
CA ILE A 47 -9.78 -23.27 -5.07
C ILE A 47 -9.22 -22.14 -4.19
N ILE A 48 -9.66 -20.91 -4.44
CA ILE A 48 -9.32 -19.73 -3.65
C ILE A 48 -10.51 -19.38 -2.74
N THR A 49 -10.24 -19.14 -1.47
CA THR A 49 -11.21 -18.62 -0.50
C THR A 49 -10.66 -17.34 0.11
N VAL A 50 -11.45 -16.27 0.11
CA VAL A 50 -11.05 -14.99 0.72
C VAL A 50 -11.71 -14.87 2.09
N ASP A 51 -10.90 -14.72 3.13
CA ASP A 51 -11.37 -14.62 4.52
C ASP A 51 -11.58 -13.16 4.92
N ASN A 52 -10.68 -12.26 4.50
CA ASN A 52 -10.81 -10.83 4.74
C ASN A 52 -10.20 -10.02 3.58
N CYS A 53 -10.87 -8.93 3.22
CA CYS A 53 -10.39 -8.00 2.21
C CYS A 53 -10.80 -6.58 2.59
N GLU A 54 -9.79 -5.76 2.88
CA GLU A 54 -9.97 -4.37 3.30
C GLU A 54 -9.08 -3.47 2.46
N ALA A 55 -9.62 -2.36 1.97
CA ALA A 55 -8.84 -1.33 1.32
C ALA A 55 -9.21 0.04 1.89
N GLY A 56 -8.17 0.76 2.29
CA GLY A 56 -8.24 2.19 2.52
C GLY A 56 -7.91 2.99 1.27
N LYS A 57 -7.89 4.31 1.44
CA LYS A 57 -7.64 5.26 0.34
C LYS A 57 -6.32 5.02 -0.41
N TYR A 58 -5.27 4.55 0.27
CA TYR A 58 -3.93 4.42 -0.30
C TYR A 58 -3.33 3.00 -0.21
N SER A 59 -3.98 2.10 0.54
CA SER A 59 -3.46 0.76 0.79
C SER A 59 -4.56 -0.18 1.24
N GLY A 60 -4.39 -1.46 0.96
CA GLY A 60 -5.28 -2.50 1.45
C GLY A 60 -4.54 -3.78 1.84
N ASN A 61 -5.30 -4.69 2.41
CA ASN A 61 -4.86 -6.00 2.85
C ASN A 61 -5.88 -7.04 2.41
N ILE A 62 -5.39 -8.13 1.83
CA ILE A 62 -6.20 -9.30 1.50
C ILE A 62 -5.59 -10.53 2.14
N SER A 63 -6.45 -11.33 2.78
CA SER A 63 -6.06 -12.60 3.40
C SER A 63 -7.08 -13.67 3.07
N GLY A 64 -6.58 -14.89 2.89
CA GLY A 64 -7.42 -16.02 2.56
C GLY A 64 -6.65 -17.33 2.52
N THR A 65 -7.26 -18.32 1.88
CA THR A 65 -6.69 -19.64 1.69
C THR A 65 -6.75 -20.06 0.23
N VAL A 66 -5.75 -20.83 -0.20
CA VAL A 66 -5.72 -21.50 -1.49
C VAL A 66 -5.58 -22.99 -1.23
N ARG A 67 -6.51 -23.79 -1.77
CA ARG A 67 -6.51 -25.24 -1.66
C ARG A 67 -6.19 -25.88 -3.00
N ASN A 68 -5.17 -26.73 -3.04
CA ASN A 68 -4.81 -27.46 -4.25
C ASN A 68 -5.76 -28.64 -4.48
N ASP A 69 -6.75 -28.47 -5.36
CA ASP A 69 -7.67 -29.51 -5.79
C ASP A 69 -7.37 -30.05 -7.20
N THR A 70 -6.20 -29.71 -7.76
CA THR A 70 -5.82 -30.08 -9.14
C THR A 70 -5.46 -31.56 -9.30
N GLY A 71 -5.33 -32.30 -8.19
CA GLY A 71 -4.90 -33.70 -8.18
C GLY A 71 -3.41 -33.92 -8.46
N LYS A 72 -2.62 -32.85 -8.62
CA LYS A 72 -1.17 -32.90 -8.84
C LYS A 72 -0.43 -31.99 -7.88
N HIS A 73 0.84 -32.32 -7.60
CA HIS A 73 1.72 -31.42 -6.87
C HIS A 73 1.98 -30.16 -7.73
N ILE A 74 1.92 -28.98 -7.11
CA ILE A 74 2.23 -27.72 -7.74
C ILE A 74 3.57 -27.25 -7.17
N GLU A 75 4.61 -27.22 -8.00
CA GLU A 75 5.97 -26.85 -7.59
C GLU A 75 6.11 -25.35 -7.36
N LYS A 76 5.58 -24.53 -8.28
CA LYS A 76 5.64 -23.08 -8.18
C LYS A 76 4.42 -22.40 -8.82
N ALA A 77 3.78 -21.54 -8.07
CA ALA A 77 2.63 -20.77 -8.52
C ALA A 77 2.63 -19.38 -7.90
N PHE A 78 1.91 -18.46 -8.53
CA PHE A 78 1.75 -17.09 -8.06
C PHE A 78 0.27 -16.78 -7.95
N LEU A 79 -0.12 -16.16 -6.85
CA LEU A 79 -1.42 -15.53 -6.72
C LEU A 79 -1.36 -14.17 -7.41
N LYS A 80 -2.08 -14.04 -8.51
CA LYS A 80 -2.29 -12.79 -9.23
C LYS A 80 -3.51 -12.08 -8.67
N ILE A 81 -3.30 -10.86 -8.21
CA ILE A 81 -4.30 -9.99 -7.59
C ILE A 81 -4.44 -8.76 -8.48
N ASP A 82 -5.47 -8.72 -9.32
CA ASP A 82 -5.79 -7.56 -10.16
C ASP A 82 -6.74 -6.62 -9.41
N LEU A 83 -6.37 -5.34 -9.33
CA LEU A 83 -7.04 -4.33 -8.52
C LEU A 83 -7.77 -3.33 -9.42
N TYR A 84 -9.02 -3.02 -9.08
CA TYR A 84 -9.90 -2.15 -9.85
C TYR A 84 -10.52 -1.06 -8.96
N ASN A 85 -10.76 0.10 -9.54
CA ASN A 85 -11.44 1.22 -8.87
C ASN A 85 -12.96 1.12 -8.96
N GLN A 86 -13.68 2.08 -8.37
CA GLN A 86 -15.16 2.13 -8.39
C GLN A 86 -15.76 2.18 -9.80
N SER A 87 -15.04 2.73 -10.79
CA SER A 87 -15.46 2.77 -12.20
C SER A 87 -15.05 1.51 -12.97
N ASN A 88 -14.63 0.44 -12.28
CA ASN A 88 -14.12 -0.79 -12.85
C ASN A 88 -12.90 -0.59 -13.77
N ARG A 89 -12.11 0.47 -13.53
CA ARG A 89 -10.84 0.70 -14.22
C ARG A 89 -9.73 -0.06 -13.51
N TYR A 90 -8.92 -0.76 -14.30
CA TYR A 90 -7.71 -1.42 -13.82
C TYR A 90 -6.72 -0.41 -13.22
N ILE A 91 -6.28 -0.67 -11.99
CA ILE A 91 -5.30 0.16 -11.27
C ILE A 91 -3.92 -0.48 -11.33
N GLY A 92 -3.86 -1.80 -11.17
CA GLY A 92 -2.61 -2.54 -11.12
C GLY A 92 -2.79 -3.99 -10.74
N THR A 93 -1.71 -4.74 -10.80
CA THR A 93 -1.64 -6.15 -10.41
C THR A 93 -0.59 -6.30 -9.31
N LYS A 94 -0.89 -7.12 -8.30
CA LYS A 94 0.10 -7.59 -7.33
C LYS A 94 0.26 -9.10 -7.48
N TYR A 95 1.50 -9.57 -7.44
CA TYR A 95 1.82 -10.99 -7.42
C TYR A 95 2.33 -11.36 -6.03
N GLU A 96 1.75 -12.41 -5.46
CA GLU A 96 2.26 -13.07 -4.25
C GLU A 96 2.77 -14.45 -4.66
N GLU A 97 4.03 -14.75 -4.33
CA GLU A 97 4.57 -16.08 -4.54
C GLU A 97 3.89 -17.05 -3.58
N LEU A 98 3.27 -18.06 -4.16
CA LEU A 98 2.72 -19.16 -3.40
C LEU A 98 3.79 -20.27 -3.39
N ARG A 99 4.16 -20.75 -2.19
CA ARG A 99 5.10 -21.87 -2.02
C ARG A 99 4.60 -23.12 -2.77
N TYR A 100 5.41 -24.17 -2.87
CA TYR A 100 4.89 -25.44 -3.37
C TYR A 100 3.71 -25.94 -2.51
N PHE A 101 2.70 -26.56 -3.14
CA PHE A 101 1.59 -27.23 -2.42
C PHE A 101 1.40 -28.65 -2.93
N ASN A 102 1.30 -29.57 -1.99
CA ASN A 102 0.90 -30.95 -2.21
C ASN A 102 -0.58 -31.05 -2.56
N VAL A 103 -1.00 -32.22 -3.04
CA VAL A 103 -2.39 -32.50 -3.37
C VAL A 103 -3.25 -32.34 -2.11
N ASN A 104 -4.35 -31.58 -2.21
CA ASN A 104 -5.26 -31.22 -1.13
C ASN A 104 -4.65 -30.35 0.00
N GLU A 105 -3.42 -29.86 -0.17
CA GLU A 105 -2.82 -28.93 0.78
C GLU A 105 -3.55 -27.59 0.74
N LEU A 106 -3.73 -27.01 1.94
CA LEU A 106 -4.35 -25.71 2.14
C LEU A 106 -3.29 -24.73 2.63
N LEU A 107 -2.99 -23.73 1.80
CA LEU A 107 -2.10 -22.64 2.17
C LEU A 107 -2.87 -21.38 2.53
N LYS A 108 -2.39 -20.69 3.56
CA LYS A 108 -2.88 -19.37 3.94
C LYS A 108 -2.02 -18.31 3.28
N PHE A 109 -2.64 -17.26 2.75
CA PHE A 109 -1.94 -16.08 2.23
C PHE A 109 -2.43 -14.82 2.94
N ASN A 110 -1.55 -13.85 3.05
CA ASN A 110 -1.85 -12.52 3.56
C ASN A 110 -0.97 -11.50 2.85
N THR A 111 -1.57 -10.73 1.95
CA THR A 111 -0.86 -9.81 1.07
C THR A 111 -1.34 -8.39 1.29
N LYS A 112 -0.38 -7.49 1.55
CA LYS A 112 -0.60 -6.05 1.60
C LYS A 112 -0.31 -5.44 0.23
N PHE A 113 -1.16 -4.52 -0.19
CA PHE A 113 -0.99 -3.77 -1.43
C PHE A 113 -1.12 -2.26 -1.19
N LYS A 114 -0.42 -1.46 -1.99
CA LYS A 114 -0.39 0.01 -1.89
C LYS A 114 -0.89 0.61 -3.20
N PHE A 115 -2.21 0.59 -3.37
CA PHE A 115 -2.89 1.16 -4.53
C PHE A 115 -4.02 2.05 -4.03
N GLU A 116 -4.28 3.12 -4.76
CA GLU A 116 -5.28 4.11 -4.38
C GLU A 116 -6.69 3.70 -4.83
N ASP A 117 -7.69 4.01 -4.00
CA ASP A 117 -9.12 3.88 -4.30
C ASP A 117 -9.56 2.51 -4.87
N VAL A 118 -8.98 1.42 -4.34
CA VAL A 118 -9.37 0.05 -4.71
C VAL A 118 -10.76 -0.26 -4.18
N LYS A 119 -11.67 -0.68 -5.06
CA LYS A 119 -13.05 -1.07 -4.72
C LYS A 119 -13.44 -2.47 -5.20
N ALA A 120 -12.71 -3.04 -6.16
CA ALA A 120 -12.93 -4.39 -6.65
C ALA A 120 -11.61 -5.12 -6.88
N ILE A 121 -11.59 -6.43 -6.63
CA ILE A 121 -10.40 -7.28 -6.78
C ILE A 121 -10.75 -8.52 -7.57
N LYS A 122 -9.86 -8.89 -8.51
CA LYS A 122 -9.92 -10.18 -9.21
C LYS A 122 -8.72 -11.04 -8.84
N LEU A 123 -8.98 -12.28 -8.45
CA LEU A 123 -7.97 -13.24 -8.05
C LEU A 123 -7.83 -14.35 -9.09
N SER A 124 -6.59 -14.68 -9.41
CA SER A 124 -6.25 -15.83 -10.25
C SER A 124 -4.93 -16.45 -9.82
N VAL A 125 -4.73 -17.74 -10.13
CA VAL A 125 -3.43 -18.40 -9.96
C VAL A 125 -2.75 -18.53 -11.31
N VAL A 126 -1.48 -18.14 -11.36
CA VAL A 126 -0.63 -18.19 -12.55
C VAL A 126 0.59 -19.06 -12.27
N TYR A 127 1.01 -19.83 -13.27
CA TYR A 127 2.18 -20.71 -13.20
C TYR A 127 3.39 -20.08 -13.90
N GLU A 128 4.59 -20.45 -13.45
CA GLU A 128 5.87 -19.76 -13.71
C GLU A 128 6.27 -19.62 -15.19
N GLU A 129 5.67 -20.41 -16.08
CA GLU A 129 5.99 -20.39 -17.52
C GLU A 129 5.66 -19.05 -18.22
N ASN A 130 5.03 -18.08 -17.54
CA ASN A 130 4.56 -16.83 -18.15
C ASN A 130 5.04 -15.49 -17.54
N GLN A 131 5.85 -15.42 -16.46
CA GLN A 131 5.89 -14.17 -15.65
C GLN A 131 7.21 -13.69 -15.01
N VAL A 132 8.39 -14.12 -15.46
CA VAL A 132 9.66 -13.60 -14.90
C VAL A 132 9.84 -12.08 -15.12
N GLU A 133 9.24 -11.49 -16.16
CA GLU A 133 9.38 -10.04 -16.47
C GLU A 133 8.45 -9.11 -15.67
N GLN A 134 7.25 -9.55 -15.25
CA GLN A 134 6.26 -8.64 -14.62
C GLN A 134 6.52 -8.43 -13.12
N ILE A 135 7.12 -9.41 -12.45
CA ILE A 135 7.46 -9.36 -11.02
C ILE A 135 8.66 -8.42 -10.78
N ALA A 136 9.60 -8.35 -11.72
CA ALA A 136 10.77 -7.45 -11.65
C ALA A 136 10.37 -5.97 -11.77
N ASN A 137 9.38 -5.64 -12.59
CA ASN A 137 8.98 -4.25 -12.87
C ASN A 137 8.09 -3.63 -11.77
N GLN A 138 7.54 -4.43 -10.86
CA GLN A 138 6.79 -3.97 -9.69
C GLN A 138 7.73 -3.49 -8.56
N ASN A 139 8.95 -4.04 -8.47
CA ASN A 139 9.94 -3.65 -7.45
C ASN A 139 10.76 -2.42 -7.86
N SER A 140 10.72 -1.99 -9.13
CA SER A 140 11.48 -0.84 -9.65
C SER A 140 10.74 0.51 -9.59
N ASN A 141 9.44 0.54 -9.26
CA ASN A 141 8.66 1.79 -9.16
C ASN A 141 8.61 2.38 -7.73
N TRP A 142 9.74 2.32 -7.02
CA TRP A 142 10.02 3.21 -5.90
C TRP A 142 11.38 3.89 -6.09
N SER A 143 11.35 5.05 -6.74
CA SER A 143 12.37 6.08 -6.63
C SER A 143 11.70 7.33 -6.07
N PHE A 144 11.63 7.45 -4.74
CA PHE A 144 11.20 8.69 -4.07
C PHE A 144 12.32 9.75 -4.07
N GLY A 145 13.26 9.68 -5.03
CA GLY A 145 14.46 10.52 -5.03
C GLY A 145 14.87 11.11 -6.39
N GLU A 146 14.39 10.58 -7.52
CA GLU A 146 14.93 10.99 -8.83
C GLU A 146 14.14 12.07 -9.56
N THR A 147 12.87 12.32 -9.19
CA THR A 147 12.07 13.38 -9.81
C THR A 147 12.37 14.78 -9.27
N LEU A 148 13.02 14.91 -8.10
CA LEU A 148 13.44 16.22 -7.58
C LEU A 148 14.80 16.68 -8.12
N ALA A 149 15.62 15.78 -8.67
CA ALA A 149 16.98 16.06 -9.08
C ALA A 149 17.09 16.76 -10.45
N LYS A 150 16.10 16.58 -11.34
CA LYS A 150 16.17 17.14 -12.71
C LYS A 150 15.48 18.49 -12.87
N GLU A 151 14.57 18.89 -11.97
CA GLU A 151 13.84 20.16 -12.09
C GLU A 151 14.36 21.26 -11.12
N ASN A 152 15.20 20.92 -10.14
CA ASN A 152 15.66 21.88 -9.11
C ASN A 152 17.13 22.31 -9.21
N LEU A 153 17.87 22.01 -10.28
CA LEU A 153 19.28 22.43 -10.35
C LEU A 153 19.42 23.97 -10.38
N ASP A 154 18.41 24.70 -10.87
CA ASP A 154 18.41 26.17 -10.90
C ASP A 154 17.86 26.82 -9.60
N ILE A 155 17.15 26.07 -8.74
CA ILE A 155 16.54 26.62 -7.52
C ILE A 155 17.30 26.20 -6.26
N ALA A 156 18.07 25.10 -6.31
CA ALA A 156 18.79 24.56 -5.15
C ALA A 156 20.02 25.38 -4.74
N LEU A 157 20.71 26.05 -5.67
CA LEU A 157 21.91 26.83 -5.34
C LEU A 157 21.64 28.01 -4.36
N PRO A 158 20.62 28.86 -4.55
CA PRO A 158 20.37 29.98 -3.62
C PRO A 158 19.79 29.53 -2.27
N VAL A 159 19.01 28.45 -2.22
CA VAL A 159 18.40 27.96 -0.96
C VAL A 159 19.44 27.29 -0.06
N VAL A 160 20.34 26.48 -0.62
CA VAL A 160 21.44 25.84 0.14
C VAL A 160 22.46 26.89 0.60
N ALA A 161 22.75 27.91 -0.21
CA ALA A 161 23.61 29.02 0.19
C ALA A 161 23.00 29.87 1.33
N GLY A 162 21.68 30.10 1.31
CA GLY A 162 20.98 30.81 2.38
C GLY A 162 20.95 30.04 3.70
N MET A 163 20.82 28.71 3.65
CA MET A 163 20.84 27.85 4.85
C MET A 163 22.23 27.73 5.49
N MET A 164 23.32 27.82 4.72
CA MET A 164 24.67 27.83 5.28
C MET A 164 25.05 29.15 5.98
N LEU A 165 24.40 30.27 5.67
CA LEU A 165 24.65 31.55 6.34
C LEU A 165 23.96 31.70 7.70
N PHE A 166 22.95 30.87 8.02
CA PHE A 166 22.24 30.94 9.30
C PHE A 166 22.93 30.18 10.45
N VAL A 167 24.08 29.53 10.19
CA VAL A 167 24.82 28.73 11.19
C VAL A 167 26.05 29.47 11.74
N ILE A 168 26.29 30.74 11.36
CA ILE A 168 27.47 31.52 11.81
C ILE A 168 27.10 32.90 12.40
N PHE A 169 25.91 33.07 13.00
CA PHE A 169 25.62 34.24 13.85
C PHE A 169 24.90 33.83 15.14
#